data_AF-A0A2N7XU73-F1
#
_entry.id   AF-A0A2N7XU73-F1
#
_cell.length_a   1.000
_cell.length_b   1.000
_cell.length_c   1.000
_cell.angle_alpha   90.00
_cell.angle_beta   90.00
_cell.angle_gamma   90.00
#
_symmetry.space_group_name_H-M   'P 1'
#
loop_
_entity.id
_entity.type
_entity.pdbx_description
1 polymer ?
#
loop_
_entity_poly.entity_id
_entity_poly.type
_entity_poly.pdbx_seq_one_letter_code
_entity_poly.pdbx_strand_id
1 'polypeptide(L)'
;GKTELTKALAEFLFDDPTAMVRIDMSEFMEKHAVARLIGAPPGYVGYEEGGVLTEAVRRRPYQVVLFDEVEKAHGDVFNILLQVLDDGRLTDGQGRTVDFTNTIIVLTSNLGSQVLTTLGEGEDVA
;
A
#
# COMPACT_ATOMS: atom_id res chain seq x y z
N GLY A 1 -8.92 13.22 7.06
CA GLY A 1 -10.07 12.52 6.47
C GLY A 1 -9.70 11.13 5.95
N LYS A 2 -8.74 11.03 5.03
CA LYS A 2 -8.42 9.78 4.30
C LYS A 2 -8.05 8.61 5.22
N THR A 3 -7.07 8.82 6.11
CA THR A 3 -6.63 7.79 7.06
C THR A 3 -7.71 7.38 8.06
N GLU A 4 -8.52 8.33 8.54
CA GLU A 4 -9.61 8.05 9.49
C GLU A 4 -10.74 7.23 8.85
N LEU A 5 -11.05 7.48 7.57
CA LEU A 5 -11.96 6.64 6.81
C LEU A 5 -11.44 5.19 6.72
N THR A 6 -10.14 5.02 6.49
CA THR A 6 -9.54 3.68 6.44
C THR A 6 -9.61 2.95 7.78
N LYS A 7 -9.37 3.64 8.90
CA LYS A 7 -9.53 3.06 10.24
C LYS A 7 -10.97 2.65 10.52
N ALA A 8 -11.93 3.52 10.19
CA ALA A 8 -13.35 3.22 10.34
C ALA A 8 -13.77 2.03 9.46
N LEU A 9 -13.19 1.90 8.26
CA LEU A 9 -13.42 0.74 7.38
C LEU A 9 -12.88 -0.55 8.00
N ALA A 10 -11.69 -0.51 8.60
CA ALA A 10 -11.11 -1.67 9.30
C ALA A 10 -11.96 -2.11 10.49
N GLU A 11 -12.41 -1.16 11.32
CA GLU A 11 -13.31 -1.44 12.44
C GLU A 11 -14.66 -2.00 11.96
N PHE A 12 -15.25 -1.41 10.92
CA PHE A 12 -16.53 -1.87 10.39
C PHE A 12 -16.50 -3.30 9.83
N LEU A 13 -15.41 -3.68 9.13
CA LEU A 13 -15.32 -4.98 8.45
C LEU A 13 -14.73 -6.09 9.31
N PHE A 14 -13.81 -5.74 10.21
CA PHE A 14 -13.02 -6.71 10.98
C PHE A 14 -13.22 -6.61 12.49
N ASP A 15 -14.12 -5.73 12.96
CA ASP A 15 -14.37 -5.46 14.38
C ASP A 15 -13.10 -5.09 15.16
N ASP A 16 -12.12 -4.52 14.44
CA ASP A 16 -10.80 -4.17 14.97
C ASP A 16 -10.19 -2.98 14.20
N PRO A 17 -10.13 -1.78 14.79
CA PRO A 17 -9.50 -0.61 14.17
C PRO A 17 -7.98 -0.77 13.95
N THR A 18 -7.35 -1.76 14.60
CA THR A 18 -5.95 -2.14 14.40
C THR A 18 -5.77 -3.15 13.26
N ALA A 19 -6.85 -3.61 12.63
CA ALA A 19 -6.84 -4.39 11.38
C ALA A 19 -6.46 -3.53 10.17
N MET A 20 -5.50 -2.63 10.34
CA MET A 20 -4.99 -1.76 9.30
C MET A 20 -3.47 -1.67 9.42
N VAL A 21 -2.78 -1.91 8.31
CA VAL A 21 -1.37 -1.54 8.16
C VAL A 21 -1.28 -0.31 7.27
N ARG A 22 -0.49 0.68 7.68
CA ARG A 22 -0.20 1.87 6.87
C ARG A 22 1.24 1.80 6.38
N ILE A 23 1.42 2.01 5.09
CA ILE A 23 2.72 2.08 4.43
C ILE A 23 2.84 3.46 3.79
N ASP A 24 3.79 4.26 4.27
CA ASP A 24 4.10 5.58 3.73
C ASP A 24 4.95 5.42 2.45
N MET A 25 4.41 5.85 1.32
CA MET A 25 5.09 5.72 0.02
C MET A 25 6.26 6.68 -0.15
N SER A 26 6.40 7.70 0.72
CA SER A 26 7.59 8.53 0.78
C SER A 26 8.84 7.75 1.19
N GLU A 27 8.70 6.62 1.90
CA GLU A 27 9.84 5.72 2.20
C GLU A 27 10.32 4.92 0.97
N PHE A 28 9.54 4.90 -0.11
CA PHE A 28 9.77 4.10 -1.32
C PHE A 28 9.99 4.96 -2.57
N MET A 29 10.42 6.22 -2.39
CA MET A 29 10.77 7.14 -3.49
C MET A 29 11.95 6.65 -4.32
N GLU A 30 12.88 5.94 -3.68
CA GLU A 30 14.11 5.48 -4.29
C GLU A 30 14.00 4.04 -4.78
N LYS A 31 14.59 3.74 -5.95
CA LYS A 31 14.52 2.42 -6.57
C LYS A 31 14.98 1.27 -5.65
N HIS A 32 16.03 1.50 -4.87
CA HIS A 32 16.59 0.48 -3.96
C HIS A 32 15.67 0.20 -2.76
N ALA A 33 14.82 1.16 -2.37
CA ALA A 33 13.88 0.98 -1.27
C ALA A 33 12.70 0.09 -1.68
N VAL A 34 12.36 0.01 -2.97
CA VAL A 34 11.26 -0.83 -3.50
C VAL A 34 11.42 -2.31 -3.10
N ALA A 35 12.65 -2.83 -3.08
CA ALA A 35 12.92 -4.20 -2.66
C ALA A 35 12.50 -4.46 -1.19
N ARG A 36 12.53 -3.45 -0.31
CA ARG A 36 12.05 -3.59 1.08
C ARG A 36 10.54 -3.81 1.17
N LEU A 37 9.77 -3.45 0.14
CA LEU A 37 8.32 -3.64 0.14
C LEU A 37 7.96 -5.13 0.07
N ILE A 38 8.67 -5.89 -0.78
CA ILE A 38 8.41 -7.31 -1.03
C ILE A 38 9.47 -8.26 -0.46
N GLY A 39 10.59 -7.73 0.01
CA GLY A 39 11.72 -8.48 0.53
C GLY A 39 12.85 -8.55 -0.50
N ALA A 40 14.08 -8.43 -0.03
CA ALA A 40 15.24 -8.51 -0.89
C ALA A 40 15.49 -9.97 -1.35
N PRO A 41 16.04 -10.21 -2.54
CA PRO A 41 16.44 -11.54 -2.99
C PRO A 41 17.70 -12.05 -2.24
N PRO A 42 17.99 -13.36 -2.30
CA PRO A 42 19.18 -13.93 -1.68
C PRO A 42 20.47 -13.20 -2.10
N GLY A 43 21.29 -12.82 -1.11
CA GLY A 43 22.56 -12.10 -1.35
C GLY A 43 22.47 -10.57 -1.30
N TYR A 44 21.30 -10.00 -1.02
CA TYR A 44 21.10 -8.56 -0.82
C TYR A 44 20.83 -8.20 0.65
N VAL A 45 21.15 -6.96 1.04
CA VAL A 45 20.84 -6.43 2.38
C VAL A 45 19.32 -6.43 2.58
N GLY A 46 18.87 -6.92 3.75
CA GLY A 46 17.44 -7.04 4.07
C GLY A 46 16.80 -8.37 3.64
N TYR A 47 17.59 -9.34 3.17
CA TYR A 47 17.07 -10.67 2.80
C TYR A 47 16.33 -11.38 3.94
N GLU A 48 16.84 -11.31 5.16
CA GLU A 48 16.25 -11.98 6.34
C GLU A 48 15.04 -11.24 6.92
N GLU A 49 14.85 -9.97 6.58
CA GLU A 49 13.79 -9.12 7.16
C GLU A 49 12.42 -9.38 6.50
N GLY A 50 12.41 -9.95 5.29
CA GLY A 50 11.20 -10.07 4.47
C GLY A 50 10.72 -8.72 3.93
N GLY A 51 9.60 -8.73 3.20
CA GLY A 51 9.00 -7.49 2.70
C GLY A 51 8.03 -6.90 3.69
N VAL A 52 8.04 -5.57 3.84
CA VAL A 52 7.09 -4.86 4.72
C VAL A 52 5.64 -5.20 4.34
N LEU A 53 5.31 -5.22 3.04
CA LEU A 53 3.97 -5.55 2.55
C LEU A 53 3.68 -7.04 2.65
N THR A 54 4.60 -7.87 2.14
CA THR A 54 4.41 -9.32 2.05
C THR A 54 4.31 -9.96 3.43
N GLU A 55 5.13 -9.53 4.40
CA GLU A 55 5.06 -10.01 5.78
C GLU A 55 3.82 -9.49 6.52
N ALA A 56 3.39 -8.25 6.30
CA ALA A 56 2.17 -7.72 6.91
C ALA A 56 0.95 -8.55 6.51
N VAL A 57 0.77 -8.82 5.22
CA VAL A 57 -0.37 -9.60 4.72
C VAL A 57 -0.27 -11.07 5.09
N ARG A 58 0.94 -11.66 5.01
CA ARG A 58 1.18 -13.05 5.45
C ARG A 58 0.82 -13.28 6.92
N ARG A 59 1.09 -12.32 7.80
CA ARG A 59 0.79 -12.40 9.24
C ARG A 59 -0.68 -12.13 9.55
N ARG A 60 -1.36 -11.29 8.75
CA ARG A 60 -2.77 -10.94 8.92
C ARG A 60 -3.48 -10.78 7.57
N PRO A 61 -3.99 -11.85 6.95
CA PRO A 61 -4.62 -11.76 5.63
C PRO A 61 -5.89 -10.89 5.60
N TYR A 62 -6.64 -10.86 6.71
CA TYR A 62 -7.86 -10.06 6.89
C TYR A 62 -7.52 -8.71 7.53
N GLN A 63 -7.20 -7.74 6.68
CA GLN A 63 -6.88 -6.37 7.09
C GLN A 63 -7.09 -5.38 5.95
N VAL A 64 -7.02 -4.11 6.29
CA VAL A 64 -6.88 -3.01 5.33
C VAL A 64 -5.40 -2.63 5.19
N VAL A 65 -4.87 -2.61 3.97
CA VAL A 65 -3.54 -2.06 3.66
C VAL A 65 -3.73 -0.67 3.08
N LEU A 66 -3.26 0.34 3.81
CA LEU A 66 -3.23 1.72 3.35
C LEU A 66 -1.86 2.06 2.79
N PHE A 67 -1.81 2.33 1.49
CA PHE A 67 -0.67 2.97 0.84
C PHE A 67 -0.91 4.48 0.83
N ASP A 68 -0.16 5.22 1.65
CA ASP A 68 -0.31 6.67 1.81
C ASP A 68 0.67 7.44 0.92
N GLU A 69 0.25 8.60 0.41
CA GLU A 69 1.03 9.45 -0.49
C GLU A 69 1.58 8.74 -1.74
N VAL A 70 0.74 7.95 -2.42
CA VAL A 70 1.18 7.07 -3.53
C VAL A 70 1.86 7.80 -4.68
N GLU A 71 1.61 9.09 -4.87
CA GLU A 71 2.31 9.93 -5.84
C GLU A 71 3.81 10.09 -5.57
N LYS A 72 4.27 9.79 -4.35
CA LYS A 72 5.68 9.86 -3.96
C LYS A 72 6.44 8.57 -4.28
N ALA A 73 5.74 7.44 -4.42
CA ALA A 73 6.38 6.16 -4.68
C ALA A 73 7.22 6.18 -5.97
N HIS A 74 8.33 5.43 -5.96
CA HIS A 74 9.03 5.07 -7.19
C HIS A 74 8.09 4.31 -8.14
N GLY A 75 8.24 4.52 -9.46
CA GLY A 75 7.40 3.90 -10.48
C GLY A 75 7.32 2.37 -10.38
N ASP A 76 8.41 1.71 -9.99
CA ASP A 76 8.46 0.24 -9.82
C ASP A 76 7.50 -0.28 -8.73
N VAL A 77 7.07 0.55 -7.77
CA VAL A 77 6.04 0.17 -6.78
C VAL A 77 4.71 -0.12 -7.47
N PHE A 78 4.36 0.65 -8.50
CA PHE A 78 3.10 0.43 -9.23
C PHE A 78 3.08 -0.91 -9.96
N ASN A 79 4.22 -1.41 -10.45
CA ASN A 79 4.29 -2.73 -11.05
C ASN A 79 3.93 -3.83 -10.04
N ILE A 80 4.39 -3.69 -8.80
CA ILE A 80 4.04 -4.59 -7.69
C ILE A 80 2.54 -4.49 -7.37
N LEU A 81 2.00 -3.28 -7.29
CA LEU A 81 0.58 -3.07 -7.01
C LEU A 81 -0.31 -3.62 -8.12
N LEU A 82 0.06 -3.44 -9.39
CA LEU A 82 -0.67 -3.99 -10.53
C LEU A 82 -0.78 -5.52 -10.44
N GLN A 83 0.32 -6.20 -10.12
CA GLN A 83 0.29 -7.66 -9.92
C GLN A 83 -0.70 -8.07 -8.83
N VAL A 84 -0.72 -7.33 -7.71
CA VAL A 84 -1.67 -7.60 -6.61
C VAL A 84 -3.12 -7.34 -7.05
N LEU A 85 -3.36 -6.26 -7.77
CA LEU A 85 -4.71 -5.86 -8.21
C LEU A 85 -5.26 -6.78 -9.31
N ASP A 86 -4.40 -7.34 -10.15
CA ASP A 86 -4.79 -8.27 -11.22
C ASP A 86 -5.01 -9.70 -10.69
N ASP A 87 -4.01 -10.28 -10.01
CA ASP A 87 -4.01 -11.70 -9.64
C ASP A 87 -4.49 -11.95 -8.19
N GLY A 88 -4.65 -10.90 -7.38
CA GLY A 88 -4.89 -11.03 -5.94
C GLY A 88 -3.73 -11.68 -5.18
N ARG A 89 -2.53 -11.73 -5.77
CA ARG A 89 -1.37 -12.45 -5.24
C ARG A 89 -0.08 -11.72 -5.55
N LEU A 90 0.92 -11.92 -4.69
CA LEU A 90 2.25 -11.35 -4.89
C LEU A 90 3.31 -12.36 -4.49
N THR A 91 4.30 -12.55 -5.36
CA THR A 91 5.47 -13.37 -5.03
C THR A 91 6.58 -12.48 -4.48
N ASP A 92 7.04 -12.82 -3.28
CA ASP A 92 8.06 -12.08 -2.55
C ASP A 92 9.48 -12.36 -3.08
N GLY A 93 10.48 -11.61 -2.60
CA GLY A 93 11.88 -11.78 -3.04
C GLY A 93 12.49 -13.15 -2.72
N GLN A 94 11.84 -13.96 -1.87
CA GLN A 94 12.24 -15.31 -1.50
C GLN A 94 11.51 -16.38 -2.33
N GLY A 95 10.65 -15.97 -3.27
CA GLY A 95 9.84 -16.87 -4.10
C GLY A 95 8.57 -17.38 -3.41
N ARG A 96 8.17 -16.81 -2.27
CA ARG A 96 6.95 -17.19 -1.55
C ARG A 96 5.78 -16.36 -2.06
N THR A 97 4.69 -17.00 -2.46
CA THR A 97 3.47 -16.31 -2.88
C THR A 97 2.60 -15.98 -1.67
N VAL A 98 2.24 -14.70 -1.54
CA VAL A 98 1.32 -14.16 -0.54
C VAL A 98 -0.03 -13.88 -1.19
N ASP A 99 -1.10 -14.26 -0.50
CA ASP A 99 -2.48 -14.14 -0.97
C ASP A 99 -3.13 -12.86 -0.41
N PHE A 100 -3.68 -12.02 -1.28
CA PHE A 100 -4.33 -10.74 -0.98
C PHE A 100 -5.85 -10.79 -1.16
N THR A 101 -6.46 -11.94 -1.48
CA THR A 101 -7.91 -12.00 -1.79
C THR A 101 -8.82 -11.59 -0.63
N ASN A 102 -8.32 -11.59 0.60
CA ASN A 102 -9.04 -11.16 1.81
C ASN A 102 -8.54 -9.83 2.37
N THR A 103 -7.67 -9.14 1.63
CA THR A 103 -7.05 -7.88 2.03
C THR A 103 -7.68 -6.74 1.24
N ILE A 104 -8.08 -5.68 1.93
CA ILE A 104 -8.59 -4.47 1.28
C ILE A 104 -7.42 -3.53 1.05
N ILE A 105 -7.24 -3.10 -0.19
CA ILE A 105 -6.17 -2.15 -0.56
C ILE A 105 -6.78 -0.77 -0.71
N VAL A 106 -6.21 0.20 0.02
CA VAL A 106 -6.56 1.61 -0.07
C VAL A 106 -5.33 2.40 -0.49
N LEU A 107 -5.47 3.21 -1.54
CA LEU A 107 -4.43 4.10 -2.05
C LEU A 107 -4.89 5.54 -1.79
N THR A 108 -4.05 6.34 -1.15
CA THR A 108 -4.33 7.77 -0.92
C THR A 108 -3.30 8.64 -1.61
N SER A 109 -3.78 9.72 -2.24
CA SER A 109 -2.93 10.71 -2.89
C SER A 109 -3.30 12.13 -2.51
N ASN A 110 -2.33 13.00 -2.29
CA ASN A 110 -2.54 14.41 -1.95
C ASN A 110 -2.50 15.33 -3.19
N LEU A 111 -2.23 14.81 -4.40
CA LEU A 111 -2.21 15.60 -5.65
C LEU A 111 -3.50 16.40 -5.90
N GLY A 112 -4.67 15.84 -5.56
CA GLY A 112 -5.97 16.49 -5.77
C GLY A 112 -6.26 17.69 -4.86
N SER A 113 -5.50 17.87 -3.77
CA SER A 113 -5.74 18.97 -2.82
C SER A 113 -5.46 20.36 -3.42
N GLN A 114 -4.51 20.46 -4.35
CA GLN A 114 -4.20 21.71 -5.04
C GLN A 114 -5.32 22.10 -6.03
N VAL A 115 -5.92 21.12 -6.70
CA VAL A 115 -7.06 21.34 -7.59
C VAL A 115 -8.28 21.83 -6.80
N LEU A 116 -8.56 21.19 -5.66
CA LEU A 116 -9.66 21.57 -4.77
C LEU A 116 -9.49 22.95 -4.13
N THR A 117 -8.26 23.43 -3.96
CA THR A 117 -7.98 24.79 -3.46
C THR A 117 -8.17 25.86 -4.55
N THR A 118 -8.11 25.46 -5.82
CA THR A 118 -8.23 26.38 -6.98
C THR A 118 -9.68 26.46 -7.48
N LEU A 119 -10.50 25.44 -7.22
CA LEU A 119 -11.95 25.48 -7.46
C LEU A 119 -12.61 26.42 -6.45
N GLY A 120 -13.07 27.59 -6.91
CA GLY A 120 -13.94 28.46 -6.12
C GLY A 120 -15.24 27.72 -5.77
N GLU A 121 -15.87 28.06 -4.64
CA GLU A 121 -17.16 27.49 -4.24
C GLU A 121 -18.18 27.59 -5.39
N GLY A 122 -18.47 26.47 -6.06
CA GLY A 122 -19.51 26.37 -7.09
C GLY A 122 -19.06 26.08 -8.53
N GLU A 123 -17.80 25.78 -8.80
CA GLU A 123 -17.37 25.32 -10.14
C GLU A 123 -17.26 23.79 -10.22
N ASP A 124 -17.96 23.19 -11.19
CA ASP A 124 -17.90 21.75 -11.48
C ASP A 124 -16.59 21.38 -12.19
N VAL A 125 -16.12 20.17 -11.90
CA VAL A 125 -14.92 19.59 -12.52
C VAL A 125 -15.20 19.31 -14.00
N ALA A 126 -14.44 19.94 -14.89
CA ALA A 126 -14.51 19.74 -16.35
C ALA A 126 -13.88 18.42 -16.81
#